data_AF-A0AAU0RGK8-F1
#
_entry.id   AF-A0AAU0RGK8-F1
#
_cell.length_a   1.000
_cell.length_b   1.000
_cell.length_c   1.000
_cell.angle_alpha   90.00
_cell.angle_beta   90.00
_cell.angle_gamma   90.00
#
_symmetry.space_group_name_H-M   'P 1'
#
loop_
_entity.id
_entity.type
_entity.pdbx_description
1 polymer ?
#
loop_
_entity_poly.entity_id
_entity_poly.type
_entity_poly.pdbx_seq_one_letter_code
_entity_poly.pdbx_strand_id
1 'polypeptide(L)' 'MAISWNKKTKENKKKVAKQQKEDRKQERKANSAKGQGLESMMAYLDEDGNLTTVPPEEREKVKKEDKEQE' A
#
# COMPACT_ATOMS: atom_id res chain seq x y z
N MET A 1 20.14 39.45 22.96
CA MET A 1 18.70 39.24 23.26
C MET A 1 18.51 37.86 23.88
N ALA A 2 18.12 37.80 25.15
CA ALA A 2 17.82 36.53 25.81
C ALA A 2 16.49 35.96 25.26
N ILE A 3 16.56 34.83 24.57
CA ILE A 3 15.35 34.10 24.15
C ILE A 3 14.76 33.49 25.42
N SER A 4 13.56 33.95 25.81
CA SER A 4 12.81 33.38 26.93
C SER A 4 12.66 31.87 26.78
N TRP A 5 12.78 31.15 27.90
CA TRP A 5 12.64 29.69 27.98
C TRP A 5 11.40 29.17 27.24
N ASN A 6 10.26 29.86 27.38
CA ASN A 6 9.01 29.50 26.71
C ASN A 6 9.08 29.59 25.18
N LYS A 7 9.89 30.51 24.63
CA LYS A 7 10.11 30.61 23.18
C LYS A 7 10.99 29.46 22.69
N LYS A 8 12.06 29.14 23.44
CA LYS A 8 12.99 28.04 23.12
C LYS A 8 12.29 26.67 23.12
N THR A 9 11.44 26.41 24.11
CA THR A 9 10.68 25.14 24.20
C THR A 9 9.67 24.99 23.07
N LYS A 10 8.95 26.08 22.73
CA LYS A 10 7.99 26.10 21.61
C LYS A 10 8.67 25.86 20.26
N GLU A 11 9.83 26.46 20.04
CA GLU A 11 10.61 26.24 18.82
C GLU A 11 11.15 24.82 18.73
N ASN A 12 11.65 24.26 19.83
CA ASN A 12 12.10 22.86 19.86
C ASN A 12 10.95 21.89 19.54
N LYS A 13 9.77 22.10 20.13
CA LYS A 13 8.59 21.27 19.83
C LYS A 13 8.20 21.32 18.35
N LYS A 14 8.27 22.50 17.72
CA LYS A 14 8.01 22.65 16.28
C LYS A 14 9.06 21.94 15.43
N LYS A 15 10.34 22.02 15.80
CA LYS A 15 11.43 21.32 15.11
C LYS A 15 11.24 19.79 15.16
N VAL A 16 10.96 19.24 16.35
CA VAL A 16 10.69 17.80 16.52
C VAL A 16 9.49 17.37 15.69
N ALA A 17 8.38 18.11 15.72
CA ALA A 17 7.19 17.78 14.92
C ALA A 17 7.46 17.82 13.41
N LYS A 18 8.30 18.75 12.94
CA LYS A 18 8.71 18.81 11.53
C LYS A 18 9.54 17.60 11.14
N GLN A 19 10.50 17.22 11.99
CA GLN A 19 11.37 16.07 11.77
C GLN A 19 10.55 14.77 11.73
N GLN A 20 9.69 14.53 12.72
CA GLN A 20 8.79 13.36 12.73
C GLN A 20 7.88 13.29 11.50
N LYS A 21 7.39 14.44 11.01
CA LYS A 21 6.57 14.47 9.79
C LYS A 21 7.39 14.13 8.54
N GLU A 22 8.64 14.55 8.49
CA GLU A 22 9.56 14.25 7.40
C GLU A 22 9.95 12.77 7.41
N ASP A 23 10.31 12.23 8.57
CA ASP A 23 10.63 10.82 8.76
C ASP A 23 9.45 9.94 8.34
N ARG A 24 8.23 10.24 8.82
CA ARG A 24 7.00 9.52 8.41
C ARG A 24 6.74 9.62 6.90
N LYS A 25 7.10 10.73 6.27
CA LYS A 25 6.97 10.90 4.82
C LYS A 25 8.02 10.05 4.08
N GLN A 26 9.24 9.96 4.61
CA GLN A 26 10.29 9.11 4.05
C GLN A 26 9.95 7.63 4.23
N GLU A 27 9.49 7.21 5.41
CA GLU A 27 9.00 5.85 5.67
C GLU A 27 7.87 5.46 4.72
N ARG A 28 6.89 6.34 4.50
CA ARG A 28 5.83 6.10 3.51
C ARG A 28 6.39 5.97 2.10
N LYS A 29 7.39 6.76 1.72
CA LYS A 29 8.02 6.66 0.40
C LYS A 29 8.88 5.41 0.23
N ALA A 30 9.57 4.98 1.30
CA ALA A 30 10.41 3.80 1.30
C ALA A 30 9.57 2.51 1.32
N ASN A 31 8.49 2.49 2.10
CA ASN A 31 7.58 1.35 2.21
C ASN A 31 6.48 1.35 1.13
N SER A 32 6.23 2.48 0.48
CA SER A 32 5.48 2.49 -0.79
C SER A 32 6.42 1.90 -1.85
N ALA A 33 6.56 0.58 -1.80
CA ALA A 33 7.26 -0.19 -2.81
C ALA A 33 6.70 0.25 -4.17
N LYS A 34 7.56 0.91 -4.94
CA LYS A 34 7.33 1.37 -6.30
C LYS A 34 7.19 0.12 -7.18
N GLY A 35 6.06 -0.57 -7.09
CA GLY A 35 5.87 -1.90 -7.70
C GLY A 35 4.79 -2.79 -7.10
N GLN A 36 4.31 -2.52 -5.87
CA GLN A 36 3.05 -3.14 -5.41
C GLN A 36 1.88 -2.32 -5.97
N GLY A 37 1.68 -2.43 -7.28
CA GLY A 37 0.52 -1.83 -7.95
C GLY A 37 -0.79 -2.38 -7.40
N LEU A 38 -1.90 -1.74 -7.73
CA LEU A 38 -3.26 -2.18 -7.37
C LEU A 38 -3.47 -3.68 -7.68
N GLU A 39 -2.91 -4.13 -8.81
CA GLU A 39 -2.88 -5.51 -9.26
C GLU A 39 -2.31 -6.50 -8.22
N SER A 40 -1.27 -6.12 -7.48
CA SER A 40 -0.67 -6.99 -6.46
C SER A 40 -1.48 -7.05 -5.16
N MET A 41 -2.50 -6.18 -5.00
CA MET A 41 -3.50 -6.21 -3.92
C MET A 41 -4.82 -6.83 -4.38
N MET A 42 -5.01 -7.05 -5.68
CA MET A 42 -6.19 -7.69 -6.23
C MET A 42 -6.00 -9.20 -6.19
N ALA A 43 -6.92 -9.88 -5.53
CA ALA A 43 -7.03 -11.33 -5.55
C ALA A 43 -8.44 -11.67 -6.03
N TYR A 44 -8.54 -12.70 -6.85
CA TYR A 44 -9.81 -13.23 -7.32
C TYR A 44 -10.27 -14.34 -6.36
N LEU A 45 -11.58 -14.52 -6.25
CA LEU A 45 -12.18 -15.60 -5.47
C LEU A 45 -12.48 -16.77 -6.41
N ASP A 46 -12.25 -18.01 -5.97
CA ASP A 46 -12.76 -19.20 -6.65
C ASP A 46 -14.15 -19.61 -6.18
N GLU A 47 -14.72 -20.65 -6.80
CA GLU A 47 -16.07 -21.15 -6.51
C GLU A 47 -16.19 -21.74 -5.08
N ASP A 48 -15.04 -22.06 -4.46
CA ASP A 48 -14.93 -22.64 -3.12
C ASP A 48 -14.55 -21.59 -2.05
N GLY A 49 -14.41 -20.32 -2.44
CA GLY A 49 -14.12 -19.21 -1.53
C GLY A 49 -12.63 -19.02 -1.19
N ASN A 50 -11.70 -19.62 -1.93
CA ASN A 50 -10.26 -19.41 -1.77
C ASN A 50 -9.74 -18.28 -2.67
N LEU A 51 -8.69 -17.60 -2.18
CA LEU A 51 -8.00 -16.53 -2.91
C LEU A 51 -7.10 -17.12 -4.00
N THR A 52 -7.14 -16.53 -5.18
CA THR A 52 -6.39 -16.99 -6.34
C THR A 52 -5.95 -15.81 -7.20
N THR A 53 -4.80 -15.98 -7.85
CA THR A 53 -4.17 -14.98 -8.72
C THR A 53 -4.76 -14.98 -10.13
N VAL A 54 -5.61 -15.96 -10.47
CA VAL A 54 -6.14 -16.14 -11.83
C VAL A 54 -7.45 -15.36 -11.99
N PRO A 55 -7.56 -14.43 -12.96
CA PRO A 55 -8.80 -13.73 -13.26
C PRO A 55 -9.97 -14.65 -13.64
N PRO A 56 -11.23 -14.28 -13.38
CA PRO A 56 -12.39 -15.08 -13.77
C PRO A 56 -12.54 -15.23 -15.28
N GLU A 57 -12.11 -14.24 -16.09
CA GLU A 57 -12.18 -14.31 -17.56
C GLU A 57 -11.32 -15.42 -18.18
N GLU A 58 -10.18 -15.74 -17.55
CA GLU A 58 -9.30 -16.82 -18.01
C GLU A 58 -9.88 -18.19 -17.67
N ARG A 59 -10.57 -18.29 -16.52
CA ARG A 59 -11.23 -19.54 -16.10
C ARG A 59 -12.41 -19.90 -16.99
N GLU A 60 -13.15 -18.90 -17.47
CA GLU A 60 -14.25 -19.15 -18.40
C GLU A 60 -13.79 -19.66 -19.77
N LYS A 61 -12.59 -19.28 -20.22
CA LYS A 61 -12.04 -19.76 -21.50
C LYS A 61 -11.65 -21.23 -21.41
N VAL A 62 -10.93 -21.62 -20.34
CA VAL A 62 -10.56 -23.02 -20.08
C VAL A 62 -11.81 -23.90 -19.96
N LYS A 63 -12.82 -23.46 -19.20
CA LYS A 63 -14.09 -24.20 -19.07
C LYS A 63 -14.87 -24.36 -20.39
N LYS A 64 -14.68 -23.48 -21.37
CA LYS A 64 -15.33 -23.57 -22.69
C LYS A 64 -14.57 -24.52 -23.60
N GLU A 65 -13.24 -24.44 -23.62
CA GLU A 65 -12.38 -25.33 -24.40
C GLU A 65 -12.54 -26.80 -23.96
N ASP A 66 -12.66 -27.06 -22.64
CA ASP A 66 -12.89 -28.41 -22.10
C ASP A 66 -14.29 -28.97 -22.46
N LYS A 67 -15.29 -28.10 -22.65
CA LYS A 67 -16.66 -28.49 -23.04
C LYS A 67 -16.83 -28.71 -24.55
N GLU A 68 -15.93 -28.18 -25.37
CA GLU A 68 -15.96 -28.36 -26.83
C GLU A 68 -15.22 -29.64 -27.27
N GLN A 69 -14.53 -30.33 -26.36
CA GLN A 69 -13.82 -31.59 -26.62
C GLN A 69 -14.57 -32.85 -26.14
N GLU A 70 -15.79 -32.70 -25.62
CA GLU A 70 -16.73 -33.78 -25.29
C GLU A 70 -17.85 -33.88 -26.35
#